data_AF-A0A0C1MZ01-F1
#
_entry.id   AF-A0A0C1MZ01-F1
#
_cell.length_a   1.000
_cell.length_b   1.000
_cell.length_c   1.000
_cell.angle_alpha   90.00
_cell.angle_beta   90.00
_cell.angle_gamma   90.00
#
_symmetry.space_group_name_H-M   'P 1'
#
loop_
_entity.id
_entity.type
_entity.pdbx_description
1 polymer ?
#
loop_
_entity_poly.entity_id
_entity_poly.type
_entity_poly.pdbx_seq_one_letter_code
_entity_poly.pdbx_strand_id
1 'polypeptide(L)'
;MSSPIINGIQLPAFDVEMLSLGKLIVVPFVQFQKEGRAFWLYPSQNLPLNLSLEEYYQPEYLNRAKSVFAKYKTHPFHIQAWARCEQHWRINSEQKHFLSKIARATVWNLNALELMFDQYQVIKMLILRVYRLSTPCIINSPTDPGAFFWPKPEDSITTVCESNTPVLYKTSFNKRKALLVVGKDYEYTSLEIFQFQCEEILDKNPEVQQLNYDIKQILGWTSEPPSRILNTNLNWINDIAALGDRSKEHDEGRSNYQAGTDFENIVRKSLEFLGFTVDYFHKGGAGGVDVFCSKPYPLVGECKAGKKIPNPTAVQLLNLGTLRLKSPELFKQSAKLIIGPGEPTTQLKDAAIIHGMAIINPKTLEQLVKLHSNYPGSVDLFKLKEHLKPGSADDEIEKYIQLVYKTIKLRSHLVQLVKKHQENTGDNNVEVATLFGAYGYSNPPQSITREEMHEILLELSSPLTGYLGRIKGSDWKSDRFYFLRDLPIVYSVS
;
A
#
# COMPACT_ATOMS: atom_id res chain seq x y z
N MET A 1 -24.18 -5.58 22.56
CA MET A 1 -24.82 -6.76 23.17
C MET A 1 -24.87 -7.82 22.08
N SER A 2 -24.09 -8.89 22.20
CA SER A 2 -24.04 -9.95 21.18
C SER A 2 -25.34 -10.74 21.18
N SER A 3 -26.22 -10.51 20.21
CA SER A 3 -27.28 -11.48 19.92
C SER A 3 -26.61 -12.79 19.51
N PRO A 4 -26.85 -13.91 20.22
CA PRO A 4 -26.25 -15.18 19.84
C PRO A 4 -26.73 -15.57 18.45
N ILE A 5 -25.81 -15.94 17.56
CA ILE A 5 -26.20 -16.54 16.28
C ILE A 5 -26.70 -17.95 16.60
N ILE A 6 -27.93 -18.22 16.15
CA ILE A 6 -28.60 -19.50 16.39
C ILE A 6 -28.44 -20.41 15.17
N ASN A 7 -28.35 -19.83 13.97
CA ASN A 7 -28.29 -20.56 12.71
C ASN A 7 -27.52 -19.79 11.63
N GLY A 8 -27.04 -20.50 10.61
CA GLY A 8 -26.54 -19.91 9.37
C GLY A 8 -27.63 -19.75 8.32
N ILE A 9 -27.37 -18.91 7.32
CA ILE A 9 -28.13 -18.91 6.06
C ILE A 9 -27.32 -19.62 4.99
N GLN A 10 -28.00 -20.50 4.23
CA GLN A 10 -27.39 -21.16 3.09
C GLN A 10 -27.51 -20.22 1.88
N LEU A 11 -26.38 -19.88 1.29
CA LEU A 11 -26.28 -19.05 0.08
C LEU A 11 -25.36 -19.76 -0.91
N PRO A 12 -25.49 -19.54 -2.22
CA PRO A 12 -24.53 -20.06 -3.19
C PRO A 12 -23.09 -19.80 -2.77
N ALA A 13 -22.21 -20.80 -2.88
CA ALA A 13 -20.84 -20.72 -2.37
C ALA A 13 -20.07 -19.50 -2.89
N PHE A 14 -20.28 -19.14 -4.16
CA PHE A 14 -19.67 -17.96 -4.76
C PHE A 14 -20.26 -16.63 -4.24
N ASP A 15 -21.57 -16.57 -3.96
CA ASP A 15 -22.19 -15.41 -3.30
C ASP A 15 -21.59 -15.19 -1.90
N VAL A 16 -21.32 -16.27 -1.15
CA VAL A 16 -20.66 -16.19 0.17
C VAL A 16 -19.23 -15.65 0.06
N GLU A 17 -18.46 -16.10 -0.93
CA GLU A 17 -17.12 -15.57 -1.19
C GLU A 17 -17.18 -14.07 -1.51
N MET A 18 -18.09 -13.64 -2.39
CA MET A 18 -18.23 -12.23 -2.77
C MET A 18 -18.71 -11.34 -1.63
N LEU A 19 -19.58 -11.85 -0.74
CA LEU A 19 -19.95 -11.19 0.52
C LEU A 19 -18.74 -11.05 1.45
N SER A 20 -17.91 -12.09 1.55
CA SER A 20 -16.73 -12.13 2.43
C SER A 20 -15.60 -11.20 1.96
N LEU A 21 -15.53 -10.93 0.64
CA LEU A 21 -14.64 -9.94 0.04
C LEU A 21 -15.18 -8.50 0.16
N GLY A 22 -16.51 -8.32 0.30
CA GLY A 22 -17.16 -7.01 0.34
C GLY A 22 -17.62 -6.51 -1.02
N LYS A 23 -17.48 -7.35 -2.06
CA LYS A 23 -17.98 -7.10 -3.42
C LYS A 23 -19.50 -7.10 -3.46
N LEU A 24 -20.13 -8.06 -2.76
CA LEU A 24 -21.57 -8.07 -2.54
C LEU A 24 -21.91 -7.50 -1.16
N ILE A 25 -23.05 -6.82 -1.10
CA ILE A 25 -23.74 -6.45 0.16
C ILE A 25 -25.19 -6.91 0.16
N VAL A 26 -25.63 -7.58 -0.90
CA VAL A 26 -27.00 -8.00 -1.13
C VAL A 26 -27.00 -9.43 -1.66
N VAL A 27 -28.01 -10.22 -1.31
CA VAL A 27 -28.23 -11.59 -1.82
C VAL A 27 -29.73 -11.91 -1.95
N PRO A 28 -30.17 -12.69 -2.95
CA PRO A 28 -31.53 -13.22 -3.00
C PRO A 28 -31.75 -14.19 -1.83
N PHE A 29 -32.86 -14.02 -1.11
CA PHE A 29 -33.21 -14.91 -0.01
C PHE A 29 -34.71 -14.87 0.26
N VAL A 30 -35.37 -16.04 0.19
CA VAL A 30 -36.84 -16.12 0.18
C VAL A 30 -37.45 -15.93 1.56
N GLN A 31 -36.75 -16.32 2.62
CA GLN A 31 -37.28 -16.35 3.99
C GLN A 31 -37.11 -15.01 4.70
N PHE A 32 -38.18 -14.50 5.33
CA PHE A 32 -38.12 -13.21 6.01
C PHE A 32 -37.12 -13.20 7.16
N GLN A 33 -36.19 -12.24 7.13
CA GLN A 33 -35.25 -11.98 8.22
C GLN A 33 -35.47 -10.58 8.80
N LYS A 34 -35.66 -10.53 10.12
CA LYS A 34 -35.75 -9.27 10.85
C LYS A 34 -34.40 -8.53 10.79
N GLU A 35 -34.43 -7.22 10.63
CA GLU A 35 -33.25 -6.37 10.76
C GLU A 35 -32.57 -6.56 12.12
N GLY A 36 -31.25 -6.54 12.11
CA GLY A 36 -30.41 -6.83 13.27
C GLY A 36 -30.15 -8.32 13.53
N ARG A 37 -30.88 -9.25 12.89
CA ARG A 37 -30.61 -10.69 13.04
C ARG A 37 -29.26 -11.05 12.41
N ALA A 38 -28.49 -11.87 13.11
CA ALA A 38 -27.16 -12.31 12.70
C ALA A 38 -27.15 -13.80 12.31
N PHE A 39 -26.30 -14.15 11.34
CA PHE A 39 -26.20 -15.49 10.75
C PHE A 39 -24.77 -15.83 10.35
N TRP A 40 -24.37 -17.10 10.47
CA TRP A 40 -23.21 -17.60 9.73
C TRP A 40 -23.53 -17.64 8.24
N LEU A 41 -22.53 -17.33 7.40
CA LEU A 41 -22.66 -17.43 5.95
C LEU A 41 -22.23 -18.81 5.50
N TYR A 42 -23.20 -19.71 5.28
CA TYR A 42 -22.93 -21.09 4.87
C TYR A 42 -22.83 -21.18 3.34
N PRO A 43 -21.69 -21.62 2.77
CA PRO A 43 -21.51 -21.80 1.34
C PRO A 43 -22.19 -23.07 0.84
N SER A 44 -23.35 -22.90 0.22
CA SER A 44 -24.15 -23.98 -0.37
C SER A 44 -23.73 -24.29 -1.81
N GLN A 45 -23.84 -25.56 -2.19
CA GLN A 45 -23.65 -26.01 -3.57
C GLN A 45 -24.90 -25.82 -4.43
N ASN A 46 -26.02 -25.36 -3.84
CA ASN A 46 -27.28 -25.18 -4.55
C ASN A 46 -27.41 -23.75 -5.09
N LEU A 47 -27.95 -23.65 -6.30
CA LEU A 47 -28.33 -22.39 -6.92
C LEU A 47 -29.86 -22.22 -6.90
N PRO A 48 -30.37 -20.97 -6.84
CA PRO A 48 -31.79 -20.72 -6.97
C PRO A 48 -32.36 -21.35 -8.25
N LEU A 49 -33.54 -21.96 -8.13
CA LEU A 49 -34.26 -22.61 -9.23
C LEU A 49 -33.48 -23.73 -9.94
N ASN A 50 -32.44 -24.28 -9.31
CA ASN A 50 -31.53 -25.27 -9.90
C ASN A 50 -30.87 -24.79 -11.21
N LEU A 51 -30.67 -23.47 -11.36
CA LEU A 51 -29.93 -22.90 -12.48
C LEU A 51 -28.50 -23.43 -12.53
N SER A 52 -27.90 -23.46 -13.71
CA SER A 52 -26.46 -23.67 -13.89
C SER A 52 -25.65 -22.42 -13.49
N LEU A 53 -24.33 -22.57 -13.35
CA LEU A 53 -23.44 -21.44 -13.05
C LEU A 53 -23.47 -20.40 -14.17
N GLU A 54 -23.51 -20.87 -15.42
CA GLU A 54 -23.58 -20.06 -16.64
C GLU A 54 -24.87 -19.26 -16.76
N GLU A 55 -25.99 -19.80 -16.25
CA GLU A 55 -27.27 -19.08 -16.20
C GLU A 55 -27.31 -18.08 -15.06
N TYR A 56 -26.76 -18.41 -13.89
CA TYR A 56 -26.87 -17.60 -12.67
C TYR A 56 -25.85 -16.45 -12.59
N TYR A 57 -24.61 -16.66 -13.02
CA TYR A 57 -23.53 -15.67 -12.93
C TYR A 57 -23.17 -15.06 -14.29
N GLN A 58 -22.61 -13.85 -14.27
CA GLN A 58 -22.09 -13.20 -15.48
C GLN A 58 -20.80 -13.88 -15.97
N PRO A 59 -20.51 -13.86 -17.29
CA PRO A 59 -19.39 -14.60 -17.89
C PRO A 59 -18.02 -14.34 -17.25
N GLU A 60 -17.74 -13.09 -16.88
CA GLU A 60 -16.47 -12.68 -16.26
C GLU A 60 -16.21 -13.33 -14.90
N TYR A 61 -17.24 -13.85 -14.21
CA TYR A 61 -17.09 -14.46 -12.88
C TYR A 61 -17.07 -16.00 -12.92
N LEU A 62 -17.34 -16.63 -14.07
CA LEU A 62 -17.58 -18.07 -14.15
C LEU A 62 -16.39 -18.92 -13.72
N ASN A 63 -15.17 -18.54 -14.08
CA ASN A 63 -13.96 -19.31 -13.73
C ASN A 63 -13.77 -19.37 -12.22
N ARG A 64 -13.92 -18.24 -11.52
CA ARG A 64 -13.81 -18.21 -10.07
C ARG A 64 -15.00 -18.85 -9.39
N ALA A 65 -16.21 -18.69 -9.92
CA ALA A 65 -17.38 -19.40 -9.39
C ALA A 65 -17.16 -20.92 -9.40
N LYS A 66 -16.66 -21.49 -10.50
CA LYS A 66 -16.30 -22.91 -10.60
C LYS A 66 -15.26 -23.33 -9.55
N SER A 67 -14.19 -22.54 -9.39
CA SER A 67 -13.15 -22.78 -8.39
C SER A 67 -13.69 -22.77 -6.96
N VAL A 68 -14.55 -21.79 -6.63
CA VAL A 68 -15.15 -21.66 -5.29
C VAL A 68 -16.12 -22.80 -5.00
N PHE A 69 -16.97 -23.19 -5.96
CA PHE A 69 -17.85 -24.35 -5.79
C PHE A 69 -17.04 -25.63 -5.54
N ALA A 70 -15.95 -25.84 -6.30
CA ALA A 70 -15.05 -26.96 -6.09
C ALA A 70 -14.41 -26.96 -4.68
N LYS A 71 -13.95 -25.79 -4.20
CA LYS A 71 -13.38 -25.59 -2.85
C LYS A 71 -14.35 -26.03 -1.75
N TYR A 72 -15.64 -25.71 -1.88
CA TYR A 72 -16.65 -26.02 -0.86
C TYR A 72 -17.38 -27.35 -1.07
N LYS A 73 -16.93 -28.19 -2.02
CA LYS A 73 -17.50 -29.52 -2.26
C LYS A 73 -16.97 -30.58 -1.28
N THR A 74 -15.75 -30.40 -0.80
CA THR A 74 -15.07 -31.34 0.10
C THR A 74 -15.14 -30.86 1.55
N HIS A 75 -15.29 -31.81 2.47
CA HIS A 75 -15.26 -31.56 3.91
C HIS A 75 -13.92 -32.07 4.51
N PRO A 76 -13.43 -31.45 5.60
CA PRO A 76 -13.98 -30.26 6.23
C PRO A 76 -13.75 -28.99 5.41
N PHE A 77 -14.61 -27.99 5.58
CA PHE A 77 -14.38 -26.65 5.04
C PHE A 77 -14.57 -25.57 6.12
N HIS A 78 -14.09 -24.37 5.83
CA HIS A 78 -14.12 -23.25 6.78
C HIS A 78 -15.15 -22.20 6.43
N ILE A 79 -16.02 -21.85 7.38
CA ILE A 79 -16.81 -20.61 7.33
C ILE A 79 -15.98 -19.49 7.94
N GLN A 80 -15.72 -18.45 7.16
CA GLN A 80 -14.81 -17.35 7.54
C GLN A 80 -15.55 -16.05 7.92
N ALA A 81 -16.86 -16.00 7.71
CA ALA A 81 -17.64 -14.78 7.90
C ALA A 81 -19.04 -15.05 8.45
N TRP A 82 -19.56 -14.03 9.13
CA TRP A 82 -20.96 -13.94 9.54
C TRP A 82 -21.54 -12.62 9.05
N ALA A 83 -22.86 -12.51 9.00
CA ALA A 83 -23.52 -11.29 8.59
C ALA A 83 -24.69 -10.91 9.47
N ARG A 84 -24.97 -9.61 9.53
CA ARG A 84 -26.17 -9.04 10.12
C ARG A 84 -27.11 -8.55 9.02
N CYS A 85 -28.39 -8.87 9.12
CA CYS A 85 -29.42 -8.32 8.25
C CYS A 85 -29.59 -6.81 8.53
N GLU A 86 -29.33 -5.97 7.54
CA GLU A 86 -29.52 -4.52 7.61
C GLU A 86 -30.79 -4.05 6.90
N GLN A 87 -31.34 -4.88 6.01
CA GLN A 87 -32.63 -4.65 5.37
C GLN A 87 -33.09 -5.93 4.67
N HIS A 88 -34.38 -6.25 4.78
CA HIS A 88 -35.02 -7.22 3.90
C HIS A 88 -35.80 -6.47 2.83
N TRP A 89 -35.25 -6.44 1.62
CA TRP A 89 -35.80 -5.68 0.49
C TRP A 89 -36.67 -6.59 -0.38
N ARG A 90 -37.87 -6.12 -0.72
CA ARG A 90 -38.82 -6.81 -1.58
C ARG A 90 -38.98 -5.99 -2.85
N ILE A 91 -38.70 -6.61 -3.98
CA ILE A 91 -38.82 -6.01 -5.31
C ILE A 91 -40.10 -6.60 -5.92
N ASN A 92 -41.14 -5.77 -5.98
CA ASN A 92 -42.43 -6.11 -6.59
C ASN A 92 -42.48 -5.66 -8.06
N SER A 93 -43.60 -5.88 -8.74
CA SER A 93 -43.77 -5.56 -10.17
C SER A 93 -43.49 -4.09 -10.53
N GLU A 94 -43.89 -3.14 -9.66
CA GLU A 94 -43.59 -1.71 -9.82
C GLU A 94 -42.08 -1.40 -9.82
N GLN A 95 -41.31 -2.29 -9.18
CA GLN A 95 -39.88 -2.18 -8.96
C GLN A 95 -39.06 -3.13 -9.85
N LYS A 96 -39.70 -3.85 -10.80
CA LYS A 96 -39.01 -4.82 -11.69
C LYS A 96 -37.86 -4.16 -12.49
N HIS A 97 -37.98 -2.87 -12.79
CA HIS A 97 -36.93 -2.11 -13.48
C HIS A 97 -35.60 -2.00 -12.69
N PHE A 98 -35.57 -2.31 -11.39
CA PHE A 98 -34.32 -2.37 -10.62
C PHE A 98 -33.47 -3.60 -10.92
N LEU A 99 -34.04 -4.68 -11.49
CA LEU A 99 -33.30 -5.92 -11.73
C LEU A 99 -32.09 -5.73 -12.64
N SER A 100 -32.24 -4.95 -13.72
CA SER A 100 -31.13 -4.62 -14.63
C SER A 100 -30.03 -3.83 -13.93
N LYS A 101 -30.39 -2.97 -12.98
CA LYS A 101 -29.43 -2.19 -12.19
C LYS A 101 -28.70 -3.06 -11.18
N ILE A 102 -29.41 -4.00 -10.55
CA ILE A 102 -28.81 -4.97 -9.62
C ILE A 102 -27.86 -5.88 -10.38
N ALA A 103 -28.25 -6.41 -11.55
CA ALA A 103 -27.37 -7.22 -12.39
C ALA A 103 -26.06 -6.46 -12.70
N ARG A 104 -26.14 -5.21 -13.19
CA ARG A 104 -24.94 -4.39 -13.46
C ARG A 104 -24.05 -4.11 -12.23
N ALA A 105 -24.63 -4.12 -11.04
CA ALA A 105 -23.92 -3.85 -9.78
C ALA A 105 -23.45 -5.11 -9.04
N THR A 106 -23.79 -6.30 -9.53
CA THR A 106 -23.54 -7.59 -8.85
C THR A 106 -22.92 -8.60 -9.79
N VAL A 107 -22.72 -9.82 -9.30
CA VAL A 107 -22.16 -10.93 -10.10
C VAL A 107 -23.23 -11.70 -10.88
N TRP A 108 -24.52 -11.40 -10.66
CA TRP A 108 -25.61 -12.20 -11.20
C TRP A 108 -26.02 -11.76 -12.60
N ASN A 109 -26.46 -12.74 -13.39
CA ASN A 109 -27.05 -12.48 -14.69
C ASN A 109 -28.46 -11.86 -14.54
N LEU A 110 -28.81 -10.90 -15.39
CA LEU A 110 -30.15 -10.31 -15.41
C LEU A 110 -31.22 -11.37 -15.65
N ASN A 111 -30.98 -12.29 -16.59
CA ASN A 111 -31.93 -13.35 -16.93
C ASN A 111 -32.25 -14.24 -15.72
N ALA A 112 -31.25 -14.55 -14.88
CA ALA A 112 -31.48 -15.31 -13.65
C ALA A 112 -32.37 -14.55 -12.66
N LEU A 113 -32.13 -13.25 -12.47
CA LEU A 113 -32.97 -12.41 -11.62
C LEU A 113 -34.41 -12.34 -12.17
N GLU A 114 -34.58 -12.20 -13.48
CA GLU A 114 -35.91 -12.18 -14.11
C GLU A 114 -36.65 -13.51 -13.97
N LEU A 115 -35.98 -14.65 -14.15
CA LEU A 115 -36.56 -15.98 -13.90
C LEU A 115 -37.02 -16.13 -12.45
N MET A 116 -36.19 -15.70 -11.49
CA MET A 116 -36.56 -15.69 -10.08
C MET A 116 -37.74 -14.75 -9.80
N PHE A 117 -37.79 -13.59 -10.44
CA PHE A 117 -38.93 -12.68 -10.33
C PHE A 117 -40.19 -13.32 -10.89
N ASP A 118 -40.15 -13.86 -12.10
CA ASP A 118 -41.33 -14.35 -12.81
C ASP A 118 -41.94 -15.58 -12.13
N GLN A 119 -41.12 -16.43 -11.49
CA GLN A 119 -41.63 -17.56 -10.72
C GLN A 119 -42.43 -17.16 -9.48
N TYR A 120 -42.03 -16.09 -8.79
CA TYR A 120 -42.62 -15.71 -7.50
C TYR A 120 -43.41 -14.41 -7.54
N GLN A 121 -43.38 -13.69 -8.65
CA GLN A 121 -43.88 -12.32 -8.84
C GLN A 121 -43.30 -11.28 -7.85
N VAL A 122 -42.23 -11.66 -7.16
CA VAL A 122 -41.48 -10.84 -6.21
C VAL A 122 -40.08 -11.42 -6.06
N ILE A 123 -39.05 -10.58 -6.05
CA ILE A 123 -37.74 -10.99 -5.53
C ILE A 123 -37.57 -10.45 -4.13
N LYS A 124 -37.18 -11.34 -3.22
CA LYS A 124 -36.80 -11.01 -1.84
C LYS A 124 -35.28 -11.05 -1.73
N MET A 125 -34.69 -9.98 -1.21
CA MET A 125 -33.25 -9.85 -1.04
C MET A 125 -32.90 -9.41 0.38
N LEU A 126 -31.79 -9.91 0.90
CA LEU A 126 -31.21 -9.41 2.15
C LEU A 126 -30.05 -8.48 1.82
N ILE A 127 -30.07 -7.27 2.37
CA ILE A 127 -28.88 -6.42 2.46
C ILE A 127 -28.17 -6.78 3.76
N LEU A 128 -26.92 -7.21 3.64
CA LEU A 128 -26.15 -7.86 4.69
C LEU A 128 -24.89 -7.05 5.02
N ARG A 129 -24.71 -6.74 6.30
CA ARG A 129 -23.44 -6.23 6.84
C ARG A 129 -22.57 -7.43 7.26
N VAL A 130 -21.47 -7.65 6.56
CA VAL A 130 -20.60 -8.83 6.74
C VAL A 130 -19.41 -8.51 7.63
N TYR A 131 -19.04 -9.48 8.47
CA TYR A 131 -17.93 -9.43 9.42
C TYR A 131 -17.07 -10.69 9.30
N ARG A 132 -15.75 -10.51 9.37
CA ARG A 132 -14.79 -11.62 9.37
C ARG A 132 -14.68 -12.23 10.76
N LEU A 133 -14.73 -13.55 10.82
CA LEU A 133 -14.46 -14.28 12.05
C LEU A 133 -12.96 -14.23 12.36
N SER A 134 -12.60 -13.96 13.61
CA SER A 134 -11.21 -14.08 14.09
C SER A 134 -10.71 -15.52 14.07
N THR A 135 -11.63 -16.47 14.23
CA THR A 135 -11.36 -17.91 14.13
C THR A 135 -12.44 -18.52 13.24
N PRO A 136 -12.10 -19.11 12.08
CA PRO A 136 -13.10 -19.71 11.21
C PRO A 136 -13.87 -20.84 11.91
N CYS A 137 -15.15 -21.01 11.58
CA CYS A 137 -15.86 -22.22 11.96
C CYS A 137 -15.43 -23.37 11.04
N ILE A 138 -15.33 -24.59 11.58
CA ILE A 138 -14.98 -25.80 10.83
C ILE A 138 -16.25 -26.64 10.67
N ILE A 139 -16.64 -26.88 9.42
CA ILE A 139 -17.82 -27.69 9.08
C ILE A 139 -17.34 -29.06 8.65
N ASN A 140 -17.71 -30.09 9.40
CA ASN A 140 -17.16 -31.43 9.25
C ASN A 140 -18.05 -32.34 8.40
N SER A 141 -19.34 -32.04 8.29
CA SER A 141 -20.28 -32.86 7.52
C SER A 141 -21.25 -32.01 6.70
N PRO A 142 -21.74 -32.54 5.56
CA PRO A 142 -22.65 -31.80 4.69
C PRO A 142 -23.98 -31.49 5.39
N THR A 143 -24.52 -30.29 5.13
CA THR A 143 -25.89 -29.94 5.51
C THR A 143 -26.88 -30.31 4.40
N ASP A 144 -28.12 -30.62 4.78
CA ASP A 144 -29.20 -30.81 3.81
C ASP A 144 -29.50 -29.49 3.07
N PRO A 145 -29.85 -29.55 1.77
CA PRO A 145 -30.31 -28.39 1.02
C PRO A 145 -31.47 -27.68 1.71
N GLY A 146 -31.34 -26.38 1.93
CA GLY A 146 -32.39 -25.59 2.56
C GLY A 146 -32.04 -24.11 2.64
N ALA A 147 -32.88 -23.34 3.33
CA ALA A 147 -32.63 -21.90 3.55
C ALA A 147 -31.64 -21.64 4.70
N PHE A 148 -31.55 -22.57 5.65
CA PHE A 148 -30.79 -22.39 6.89
C PHE A 148 -29.81 -23.54 7.11
N PHE A 149 -28.70 -23.21 7.75
CA PHE A 149 -27.72 -24.16 8.25
C PHE A 149 -27.82 -24.21 9.77
N TRP A 150 -27.82 -25.42 10.32
CA TRP A 150 -27.82 -25.67 11.75
C TRP A 150 -26.55 -26.45 12.09
N PRO A 151 -25.64 -25.88 12.90
CA PRO A 151 -24.43 -26.58 13.30
C PRO A 151 -24.74 -27.93 13.93
N LYS A 152 -23.95 -28.94 13.57
CA LYS A 152 -24.02 -30.27 14.15
C LYS A 152 -23.01 -30.42 15.28
N PRO A 153 -23.16 -31.42 16.18
CA PRO A 153 -22.24 -31.61 17.30
C PRO A 153 -20.78 -31.79 16.89
N GLU A 154 -20.52 -32.34 15.70
CA GLU A 154 -19.17 -32.50 15.17
C GLU A 154 -18.56 -31.20 14.61
N ASP A 155 -19.35 -30.14 14.38
CA ASP A 155 -18.84 -28.87 13.84
C ASP A 155 -18.15 -28.05 14.93
N SER A 156 -17.08 -27.33 14.55
CA SER A 156 -16.45 -26.35 15.42
C SER A 156 -16.99 -24.95 15.11
N ILE A 157 -17.77 -24.39 16.03
CA ILE A 157 -18.44 -23.09 15.82
C ILE A 157 -17.83 -22.01 16.69
N THR A 158 -17.37 -20.95 16.04
CA THR A 158 -16.85 -19.76 16.71
C THR A 158 -17.99 -18.85 17.17
N THR A 159 -17.92 -18.40 18.42
CA THR A 159 -18.83 -17.36 18.94
C THR A 159 -18.53 -16.03 18.26
N VAL A 160 -19.55 -15.40 17.71
CA VAL A 160 -19.39 -14.09 17.06
C VAL A 160 -19.30 -12.96 18.07
N CYS A 161 -18.54 -11.93 17.72
CA CYS A 161 -18.42 -10.72 18.52
C CYS A 161 -18.68 -9.49 17.66
N GLU A 162 -19.34 -8.47 18.24
CA GLU A 162 -19.48 -7.16 17.57
C GLU A 162 -18.13 -6.47 17.33
N SER A 163 -17.07 -6.91 18.02
CA SER A 163 -15.68 -6.48 17.76
C SER A 163 -15.04 -7.17 16.56
N ASN A 164 -15.72 -8.14 15.91
CA ASN A 164 -15.22 -8.73 14.68
C ASN A 164 -15.10 -7.66 13.58
N THR A 165 -14.08 -7.80 12.75
CA THR A 165 -13.74 -6.80 11.75
C THR A 165 -14.77 -6.80 10.62
N PRO A 166 -15.49 -5.70 10.37
CA PRO A 166 -16.40 -5.64 9.24
C PRO A 166 -15.63 -5.72 7.92
N VAL A 167 -16.21 -6.35 6.90
CA VAL A 167 -15.55 -6.48 5.59
C VAL A 167 -15.46 -5.13 4.86
N LEU A 168 -16.44 -4.25 5.07
CA LEU A 168 -16.47 -2.88 4.54
C LEU A 168 -16.43 -1.87 5.69
N TYR A 169 -15.84 -0.69 5.47
CA TYR A 169 -16.05 0.44 6.38
C TYR A 169 -17.53 0.85 6.44
N LYS A 170 -17.94 1.47 7.55
CA LYS A 170 -19.35 1.84 7.78
C LYS A 170 -19.85 2.82 6.72
N THR A 171 -19.05 3.83 6.41
CA THR A 171 -19.33 4.85 5.38
C THR A 171 -19.51 4.21 4.01
N SER A 172 -18.58 3.33 3.59
CA SER A 172 -18.65 2.65 2.29
C SER A 172 -19.87 1.75 2.14
N PHE A 173 -20.21 0.98 3.19
CA PHE A 173 -21.41 0.17 3.19
C PHE A 173 -22.68 1.00 3.11
N ASN A 174 -22.79 2.06 3.91
CA ASN A 174 -23.96 2.94 3.90
C ASN A 174 -24.14 3.62 2.53
N LYS A 175 -23.04 4.06 1.90
CA LYS A 175 -23.05 4.61 0.54
C LYS A 175 -23.55 3.59 -0.47
N ARG A 176 -23.00 2.36 -0.46
CA ARG A 176 -23.44 1.28 -1.35
C ARG A 176 -24.91 0.90 -1.15
N LYS A 177 -25.36 0.74 0.10
CA LYS A 177 -26.76 0.46 0.44
C LYS A 177 -27.68 1.55 -0.11
N ALA A 178 -27.34 2.83 0.11
CA ALA A 178 -28.13 3.95 -0.37
C ALA A 178 -28.22 3.95 -1.91
N LEU A 179 -27.10 3.79 -2.62
CA LEU A 179 -27.07 3.74 -4.09
C LEU A 179 -27.87 2.55 -4.64
N LEU A 180 -27.73 1.37 -4.04
CA LEU A 180 -28.44 0.16 -4.45
C LEU A 180 -29.96 0.33 -4.34
N VAL A 181 -30.45 0.82 -3.20
CA VAL A 181 -31.89 0.96 -2.93
C VAL A 181 -32.55 2.01 -3.84
N VAL A 182 -31.83 3.07 -4.24
CA VAL A 182 -32.34 4.06 -5.20
C VAL A 182 -32.03 3.68 -6.66
N GLY A 183 -31.34 2.57 -6.90
CA GLY A 183 -30.91 2.12 -8.22
C GLY A 183 -30.02 3.14 -8.94
N LYS A 184 -28.98 3.62 -8.26
CA LYS A 184 -27.88 4.37 -8.87
C LYS A 184 -26.65 3.47 -8.99
N ASP A 185 -25.86 3.71 -10.03
CA ASP A 185 -24.65 2.94 -10.29
C ASP A 185 -23.57 3.23 -9.24
N TYR A 186 -22.82 2.20 -8.85
CA TYR A 186 -21.68 2.34 -7.97
C TYR A 186 -20.46 2.78 -8.77
N GLU A 187 -19.84 3.88 -8.38
CA GLU A 187 -18.79 4.55 -9.17
C GLU A 187 -17.48 3.76 -9.31
N TYR A 188 -17.27 2.73 -8.47
CA TYR A 188 -16.02 1.97 -8.43
C TYR A 188 -16.11 0.56 -9.02
N THR A 189 -17.14 0.24 -9.82
CA THR A 189 -17.30 -1.10 -10.40
C THR A 189 -16.07 -1.57 -11.19
N SER A 190 -15.49 -0.70 -12.03
CA SER A 190 -14.28 -1.03 -12.80
C SER A 190 -13.07 -1.28 -11.91
N LEU A 191 -12.96 -0.54 -10.79
CA LEU A 191 -11.87 -0.70 -9.83
C LEU A 191 -11.99 -2.03 -9.07
N GLU A 192 -13.22 -2.48 -8.77
CA GLU A 192 -13.45 -3.80 -8.19
C GLU A 192 -13.13 -4.95 -9.16
N ILE A 193 -13.42 -4.79 -10.46
CA ILE A 193 -13.00 -5.77 -11.48
C ILE A 193 -11.48 -5.84 -11.55
N PHE A 194 -10.80 -4.69 -11.55
CA PHE A 194 -9.34 -4.65 -11.54
C PHE A 194 -8.74 -5.28 -10.27
N GLN A 195 -9.35 -5.00 -9.10
CA GLN A 195 -8.96 -5.62 -7.84
C GLN A 195 -9.01 -7.16 -7.92
N PHE A 196 -10.05 -7.70 -8.56
CA PHE A 196 -10.21 -9.14 -8.73
C PHE A 196 -9.13 -9.73 -9.63
N GLN A 197 -8.79 -9.05 -10.72
CA GLN A 197 -7.66 -9.43 -11.59
C GLN A 197 -6.33 -9.42 -10.81
N CYS A 198 -6.14 -8.46 -9.89
CA CYS A 198 -4.99 -8.46 -8.99
C CYS A 198 -4.94 -9.69 -8.07
N GLU A 199 -6.08 -10.17 -7.57
CA GLU A 199 -6.13 -11.40 -6.76
C GLU A 199 -5.74 -12.65 -7.54
N GLU A 200 -6.15 -12.76 -8.82
CA GLU A 200 -5.84 -13.93 -9.66
C GLU A 200 -4.34 -14.09 -9.94
N ILE A 201 -3.58 -12.99 -9.90
CA ILE A 201 -2.13 -12.99 -10.18
C ILE A 201 -1.27 -12.87 -8.92
N LEU A 202 -1.90 -12.74 -7.74
CA LEU A 202 -1.23 -12.42 -6.48
C LEU A 202 -0.16 -13.46 -6.10
N ASP A 203 -0.50 -14.75 -6.24
CA ASP A 203 0.40 -15.86 -5.93
C ASP A 203 1.60 -15.93 -6.88
N LYS A 204 1.46 -15.38 -8.10
CA LYS A 204 2.50 -15.36 -9.13
C LYS A 204 3.34 -14.09 -9.12
N ASN A 205 2.79 -12.99 -8.57
CA ASN A 205 3.40 -11.67 -8.59
C ASN A 205 3.25 -11.00 -7.22
N PRO A 206 4.15 -11.28 -6.27
CA PRO A 206 4.13 -10.66 -4.93
C PRO A 206 4.16 -9.13 -4.96
N GLU A 207 4.72 -8.52 -6.01
CA GLU A 207 4.74 -7.07 -6.22
C GLU A 207 3.34 -6.44 -6.32
N VAL A 208 2.33 -7.23 -6.70
CA VAL A 208 0.92 -6.79 -6.81
C VAL A 208 0.25 -6.69 -5.45
N GLN A 209 0.84 -7.24 -4.38
CA GLN A 209 0.23 -7.21 -3.04
C GLN A 209 -0.05 -5.81 -2.53
N GLN A 210 0.88 -4.88 -2.71
CA GLN A 210 0.69 -3.49 -2.28
C GLN A 210 -0.41 -2.80 -3.10
N LEU A 211 -0.41 -2.98 -4.42
CA LEU A 211 -1.44 -2.43 -5.29
C LEU A 211 -2.83 -2.97 -4.92
N ASN A 212 -2.96 -4.28 -4.71
CA ASN A 212 -4.20 -4.91 -4.30
C ASN A 212 -4.70 -4.36 -2.95
N TYR A 213 -3.80 -4.19 -1.98
CA TYR A 213 -4.12 -3.58 -0.69
C TYR A 213 -4.60 -2.12 -0.85
N ASP A 214 -3.91 -1.32 -1.63
CA ASP A 214 -4.26 0.09 -1.87
C ASP A 214 -5.64 0.21 -2.54
N ILE A 215 -5.93 -0.65 -3.53
CA ILE A 215 -7.24 -0.70 -4.16
C ILE A 215 -8.33 -1.04 -3.14
N LYS A 216 -8.09 -2.02 -2.25
CA LYS A 216 -9.02 -2.38 -1.17
C LYS A 216 -9.28 -1.19 -0.24
N GLN A 217 -8.25 -0.41 0.10
CA GLN A 217 -8.44 0.81 0.91
C GLN A 217 -9.34 1.84 0.19
N ILE A 218 -9.12 2.08 -1.10
CA ILE A 218 -9.95 3.00 -1.91
C ILE A 218 -11.41 2.52 -1.98
N LEU A 219 -11.62 1.21 -2.15
CA LEU A 219 -12.95 0.61 -2.17
C LEU A 219 -13.63 0.60 -0.79
N GLY A 220 -12.91 1.00 0.25
CA GLY A 220 -13.31 0.98 1.66
C GLY A 220 -13.49 -0.42 2.21
N TRP A 221 -12.72 -1.37 1.70
CA TRP A 221 -12.65 -2.73 2.19
C TRP A 221 -11.66 -2.79 3.33
N THR A 222 -12.06 -3.41 4.43
CA THR A 222 -11.12 -3.64 5.51
C THR A 222 -10.15 -4.73 5.07
N SER A 223 -8.87 -4.48 5.16
CA SER A 223 -7.82 -5.47 4.88
C SER A 223 -6.66 -5.22 5.82
N GLU A 224 -5.97 -6.30 6.18
CA GLU A 224 -4.69 -6.15 6.87
C GLU A 224 -3.66 -5.61 5.88
N PRO A 225 -2.80 -4.67 6.30
CA PRO A 225 -1.68 -4.24 5.47
C PRO A 225 -0.84 -5.48 5.14
N PRO A 226 -0.39 -5.64 3.89
CA PRO A 226 0.54 -6.70 3.57
C PRO A 226 1.69 -6.59 4.56
N SER A 227 2.04 -7.71 5.21
CA SER A 227 3.29 -7.80 5.96
C SER A 227 4.36 -7.28 5.04
N ARG A 228 5.03 -6.18 5.41
CA ARG A 228 6.03 -5.56 4.52
C ARG A 228 6.89 -6.70 4.01
N ILE A 229 6.77 -6.96 2.71
CA ILE A 229 7.77 -7.76 2.05
C ILE A 229 8.98 -6.86 2.21
N LEU A 230 9.82 -7.16 3.21
CA LEU A 230 11.24 -6.85 3.15
C LEU A 230 11.62 -7.44 1.81
N ASN A 231 11.60 -6.60 0.79
CA ASN A 231 11.87 -7.02 -0.57
C ASN A 231 13.21 -7.71 -0.44
N THR A 232 13.25 -9.03 -0.54
CA THR A 232 14.47 -9.81 -0.25
C THR A 232 15.60 -9.36 -1.18
N ASN A 233 15.22 -8.76 -2.31
CA ASN A 233 16.06 -8.03 -3.26
C ASN A 233 16.73 -6.75 -2.71
N LEU A 234 16.40 -6.28 -1.50
CA LEU A 234 16.92 -5.07 -0.86
C LEU A 234 17.75 -5.36 0.40
N ASN A 235 18.00 -6.64 0.74
CA ASN A 235 18.85 -7.01 1.88
C ASN A 235 20.27 -6.40 1.78
N TRP A 236 20.77 -6.23 0.54
CA TRP A 236 22.06 -5.61 0.26
C TRP A 236 22.22 -4.20 0.85
N ILE A 237 21.13 -3.49 1.14
CA ILE A 237 21.21 -2.16 1.77
C ILE A 237 21.95 -2.24 3.11
N ASN A 238 21.79 -3.32 3.86
CA ASN A 238 22.47 -3.51 5.15
C ASN A 238 23.97 -3.82 4.99
N ASP A 239 24.43 -4.15 3.78
CA ASP A 239 25.83 -4.47 3.51
C ASP A 239 26.65 -3.21 3.16
N ILE A 240 26.00 -2.06 2.91
CA ILE A 240 26.66 -0.82 2.49
C ILE A 240 27.68 -0.37 3.53
N ALA A 241 27.26 -0.24 4.80
CA ALA A 241 28.17 0.17 5.85
C ALA A 241 29.24 -0.88 6.13
N ALA A 242 28.86 -2.17 6.11
CA ALA A 242 29.75 -3.30 6.39
C ALA A 242 30.89 -3.45 5.36
N LEU A 243 30.59 -3.24 4.06
CA LEU A 243 31.61 -3.30 3.01
C LEU A 243 32.57 -2.10 3.04
N GLY A 244 32.10 -0.94 3.52
CA GLY A 244 32.92 0.26 3.66
C GLY A 244 33.81 0.25 4.91
N ASP A 245 33.23 -0.03 6.08
CA ASP A 245 33.90 0.00 7.38
C ASP A 245 34.38 -1.39 7.81
N ARG A 246 35.68 -1.63 7.62
CA ARG A 246 36.36 -2.88 8.00
C ARG A 246 36.98 -2.81 9.39
N SER A 247 36.44 -1.98 10.29
CA SER A 247 36.90 -1.88 11.68
C SER A 247 36.33 -2.96 12.61
N LYS A 248 35.22 -3.62 12.24
CA LYS A 248 34.42 -4.45 13.16
C LYS A 248 34.42 -5.98 12.98
N GLU A 249 34.96 -6.59 11.92
CA GLU A 249 34.99 -8.06 11.83
C GLU A 249 36.15 -8.62 11.00
N HIS A 250 36.52 -9.88 11.33
CA HIS A 250 37.60 -10.67 10.77
C HIS A 250 37.62 -10.64 9.24
N ASP A 251 38.75 -10.21 8.66
CA ASP A 251 39.04 -10.40 7.24
C ASP A 251 38.84 -11.88 6.88
N GLU A 252 37.72 -12.21 6.21
CA GLU A 252 37.40 -13.53 5.65
C GLU A 252 38.36 -13.90 4.49
N GLY A 253 39.66 -13.68 4.64
CA GLY A 253 40.67 -13.94 3.60
C GLY A 253 40.56 -13.07 2.35
N ARG A 254 39.68 -12.06 2.29
CA ARG A 254 39.53 -11.19 1.11
C ARG A 254 40.73 -10.25 0.98
N SER A 255 41.33 -10.22 -0.21
CA SER A 255 42.38 -9.25 -0.53
C SER A 255 41.84 -7.82 -0.46
N ASN A 256 42.72 -6.86 -0.16
CA ASN A 256 42.37 -5.43 -0.16
C ASN A 256 41.80 -4.95 -1.50
N TYR A 257 42.23 -5.59 -2.60
CA TYR A 257 41.72 -5.32 -3.93
C TYR A 257 40.25 -5.74 -4.10
N GLN A 258 39.90 -6.95 -3.65
CA GLN A 258 38.52 -7.44 -3.73
C GLN A 258 37.59 -6.59 -2.86
N ALA A 259 38.01 -6.26 -1.64
CA ALA A 259 37.19 -5.43 -0.74
C ALA A 259 36.94 -4.02 -1.28
N GLY A 260 37.95 -3.40 -1.91
CA GLY A 260 37.77 -2.11 -2.59
C GLY A 260 36.75 -2.20 -3.74
N THR A 261 36.86 -3.25 -4.55
CA THR A 261 35.98 -3.48 -5.70
C THR A 261 34.53 -3.74 -5.26
N ASP A 262 34.33 -4.54 -4.22
CA ASP A 262 33.00 -4.82 -3.64
C ASP A 262 32.36 -3.52 -3.13
N PHE A 263 33.13 -2.66 -2.47
CA PHE A 263 32.66 -1.38 -1.97
C PHE A 263 32.32 -0.37 -3.08
N GLU A 264 33.16 -0.25 -4.12
CA GLU A 264 32.84 0.57 -5.29
C GLU A 264 31.54 0.12 -5.97
N ASN A 265 31.34 -1.19 -6.14
CA ASN A 265 30.14 -1.74 -6.77
C ASN A 265 28.89 -1.45 -5.95
N ILE A 266 28.93 -1.59 -4.61
CA ILE A 266 27.75 -1.31 -3.78
C ILE A 266 27.45 0.19 -3.69
N VAL A 267 28.47 1.06 -3.74
CA VAL A 267 28.26 2.52 -3.84
C VAL A 267 27.57 2.88 -5.14
N ARG A 268 28.01 2.34 -6.29
CA ARG A 268 27.34 2.57 -7.58
C ARG A 268 25.88 2.13 -7.55
N LYS A 269 25.62 0.92 -7.05
CA LYS A 269 24.27 0.39 -6.86
C LYS A 269 23.42 1.30 -5.97
N SER A 270 23.99 1.82 -4.89
CA SER A 270 23.34 2.75 -3.97
C SER A 270 22.92 4.05 -4.67
N LEU A 271 23.82 4.64 -5.45
CA LEU A 271 23.55 5.89 -6.17
C LEU A 271 22.51 5.69 -7.29
N GLU A 272 22.58 4.58 -8.04
CA GLU A 272 21.53 4.23 -9.01
C GLU A 272 20.17 4.07 -8.35
N PHE A 273 20.13 3.37 -7.21
CA PHE A 273 18.91 3.16 -6.44
C PHE A 273 18.32 4.48 -5.91
N LEU A 274 19.17 5.45 -5.55
CA LEU A 274 18.74 6.80 -5.17
C LEU A 274 18.25 7.66 -6.36
N GLY A 275 18.48 7.21 -7.60
CA GLY A 275 18.01 7.87 -8.83
C GLY A 275 19.09 8.54 -9.67
N PHE A 276 20.38 8.32 -9.39
CA PHE A 276 21.45 8.75 -10.29
C PHE A 276 21.56 7.85 -11.53
N THR A 277 22.03 8.42 -12.65
CA THR A 277 22.51 7.63 -13.79
C THR A 277 24.02 7.44 -13.67
N VAL A 278 24.46 6.27 -13.21
CA VAL A 278 25.89 5.92 -13.14
C VAL A 278 26.42 5.63 -14.54
N ASP A 279 27.58 6.20 -14.82
CA ASP A 279 28.31 5.98 -16.06
C ASP A 279 29.42 4.94 -15.82
N TYR A 280 29.31 3.83 -16.54
CA TYR A 280 30.26 2.72 -16.49
C TYR A 280 31.36 2.81 -17.54
N PHE A 281 31.28 3.72 -18.52
CA PHE A 281 32.39 3.97 -19.47
C PHE A 281 33.64 4.51 -18.75
N HIS A 282 33.42 5.15 -17.60
CA HIS A 282 34.48 5.66 -16.74
C HIS A 282 34.77 4.71 -15.55
N LYS A 283 34.30 3.44 -15.57
CA LYS A 283 34.40 2.47 -14.46
C LYS A 283 35.85 2.12 -14.08
N GLY A 284 36.06 1.91 -12.77
CA GLY A 284 37.31 1.50 -12.11
C GLY A 284 37.95 0.21 -12.61
N GLY A 285 39.29 0.22 -12.50
CA GLY A 285 40.36 -0.64 -13.00
C GLY A 285 41.68 0.15 -12.82
N ALA A 286 42.83 -0.29 -13.34
CA ALA A 286 44.07 0.52 -13.28
C ALA A 286 43.90 1.85 -14.06
N GLY A 287 43.45 2.90 -13.36
CA GLY A 287 43.29 4.26 -13.87
C GLY A 287 41.86 4.72 -14.21
N GLY A 288 40.78 4.02 -13.84
CA GLY A 288 39.39 4.50 -13.97
C GLY A 288 38.92 5.31 -12.74
N VAL A 289 37.78 6.02 -12.81
CA VAL A 289 37.18 6.71 -11.65
C VAL A 289 36.24 5.76 -10.91
N ASP A 290 36.32 5.71 -9.59
CA ASP A 290 35.53 4.79 -8.75
C ASP A 290 34.02 5.00 -8.88
N VAL A 291 33.57 6.24 -9.10
CA VAL A 291 32.17 6.57 -9.39
C VAL A 291 32.10 7.81 -10.30
N PHE A 292 31.28 7.72 -11.36
CA PHE A 292 30.80 8.90 -12.07
C PHE A 292 29.30 8.76 -12.31
N CYS A 293 28.53 9.79 -11.97
CA CYS A 293 27.11 9.90 -12.30
C CYS A 293 26.92 11.09 -13.25
N SER A 294 26.17 10.89 -14.33
CA SER A 294 25.90 11.94 -15.33
C SER A 294 24.63 12.75 -15.03
N LYS A 295 23.65 12.13 -14.35
CA LYS A 295 22.34 12.70 -14.03
C LYS A 295 21.93 12.32 -12.60
N PRO A 296 21.07 13.12 -11.94
CA PRO A 296 20.42 14.35 -12.43
C PRO A 296 21.35 15.57 -12.50
N TYR A 297 22.52 15.48 -11.89
CA TYR A 297 23.64 16.40 -12.08
C TYR A 297 24.94 15.58 -12.06
N PRO A 298 26.05 16.13 -12.62
CA PRO A 298 27.30 15.40 -12.63
C PRO A 298 27.88 15.26 -11.22
N LEU A 299 28.23 14.02 -10.84
CA LEU A 299 28.87 13.69 -9.57
C LEU A 299 30.06 12.78 -9.84
N VAL A 300 31.22 13.13 -9.28
CA VAL A 300 32.46 12.36 -9.35
C VAL A 300 32.81 11.90 -7.96
N GLY A 301 33.04 10.60 -7.81
CA GLY A 301 33.27 9.97 -6.53
C GLY A 301 34.52 9.11 -6.48
N GLU A 302 35.16 9.09 -5.30
CA GLU A 302 36.23 8.18 -4.93
C GLU A 302 35.79 7.38 -3.70
N CYS A 303 35.99 6.06 -3.73
CA CYS A 303 35.55 5.15 -2.69
C CYS A 303 36.76 4.57 -1.97
N LYS A 304 36.70 4.53 -0.64
CA LYS A 304 37.74 3.90 0.16
C LYS A 304 37.15 2.95 1.17
N ALA A 305 37.34 1.64 0.97
CA ALA A 305 37.11 0.65 2.03
C ALA A 305 38.31 0.58 2.97
N GLY A 306 38.07 0.36 4.28
CA GLY A 306 39.15 0.16 5.25
C GLY A 306 38.82 0.65 6.67
N LYS A 307 39.80 1.28 7.33
CA LYS A 307 39.66 1.84 8.70
C LYS A 307 39.78 3.36 8.76
N LYS A 308 40.30 3.99 7.69
CA LYS A 308 40.55 5.43 7.60
C LYS A 308 40.61 5.87 6.14
N ILE A 309 40.42 7.17 5.92
CA ILE A 309 40.55 7.79 4.60
C ILE A 309 41.84 8.64 4.55
N PRO A 310 42.87 8.23 3.78
CA PRO A 310 44.12 8.97 3.70
C PRO A 310 44.06 10.08 2.63
N ASN A 311 44.92 11.10 2.76
CA ASN A 311 45.00 12.21 1.79
C ASN A 311 45.15 11.81 0.30
N PRO A 312 45.88 10.73 -0.07
CA PRO A 312 45.97 10.29 -1.45
C PRO A 312 44.61 10.07 -2.13
N THR A 313 43.54 9.78 -1.38
CA THR A 313 42.18 9.65 -1.93
C THR A 313 41.69 10.95 -2.60
N ALA A 314 41.94 12.12 -2.01
CA ALA A 314 41.61 13.40 -2.66
C ALA A 314 42.46 13.66 -3.91
N VAL A 315 43.74 13.28 -3.86
CA VAL A 315 44.66 13.42 -5.00
C VAL A 315 44.21 12.54 -6.16
N GLN A 316 43.79 11.30 -5.87
CA GLN A 316 43.25 10.37 -6.87
C GLN A 316 41.98 10.92 -7.51
N LEU A 317 41.02 11.40 -6.71
CA LEU A 317 39.79 12.01 -7.22
C LEU A 317 40.06 13.18 -8.18
N LEU A 318 40.97 14.08 -7.81
CA LEU A 318 41.36 15.23 -8.67
C LEU A 318 42.01 14.77 -9.97
N ASN A 319 42.97 13.85 -9.88
CA ASN A 319 43.75 13.40 -11.02
C ASN A 319 42.87 12.62 -12.00
N LEU A 320 42.15 11.60 -11.50
CA LEU A 320 41.31 10.73 -12.32
C LEU A 320 40.09 11.49 -12.85
N GLY A 321 39.46 12.34 -12.02
CA GLY A 321 38.36 13.19 -12.46
C GLY A 321 38.75 14.12 -13.61
N THR A 322 39.93 14.75 -13.53
CA THR A 322 40.44 15.64 -14.59
C THR A 322 40.78 14.86 -15.86
N LEU A 323 41.52 13.75 -15.74
CA LEU A 323 42.03 13.00 -16.89
C LEU A 323 40.94 12.17 -17.60
N ARG A 324 39.97 11.64 -16.87
CA ARG A 324 39.04 10.64 -17.40
C ARG A 324 37.73 11.20 -17.89
N LEU A 325 37.24 12.30 -17.30
CA LEU A 325 36.05 12.97 -17.84
C LEU A 325 36.32 13.66 -19.18
N LYS A 326 37.60 13.86 -19.55
CA LYS A 326 38.05 14.53 -20.79
C LYS A 326 37.39 15.89 -21.04
N SER A 327 36.83 16.50 -20.00
CA SER A 327 36.23 17.84 -19.99
C SER A 327 36.51 18.49 -18.63
N PRO A 328 37.46 19.44 -18.59
CA PRO A 328 37.74 20.22 -17.38
C PRO A 328 36.51 20.99 -16.88
N GLU A 329 35.66 21.47 -17.80
CA GLU A 329 34.42 22.18 -17.47
C GLU A 329 33.43 21.27 -16.74
N LEU A 330 33.24 20.04 -17.23
CA LEU A 330 32.38 19.05 -16.58
C LEU A 330 32.88 18.74 -15.17
N PHE A 331 34.18 18.45 -15.01
CA PHE A 331 34.76 18.19 -13.70
C PHE A 331 34.61 19.38 -12.73
N LYS A 332 34.71 20.60 -13.23
CA LYS A 332 34.49 21.82 -12.44
C LYS A 332 33.04 21.93 -11.97
N GLN A 333 32.07 21.57 -12.80
CA GLN A 333 30.64 21.59 -12.48
C GLN A 333 30.18 20.40 -11.63
N SER A 334 30.94 19.30 -11.63
CA SER A 334 30.64 18.10 -10.87
C SER A 334 30.70 18.34 -9.36
N ALA A 335 29.69 17.81 -8.66
CA ALA A 335 29.82 17.54 -7.23
C ALA A 335 30.95 16.52 -7.03
N LYS A 336 31.79 16.73 -6.01
CA LYS A 336 32.92 15.87 -5.70
C LYS A 336 32.64 15.18 -4.37
N LEU A 337 32.68 13.85 -4.36
CA LEU A 337 32.30 13.05 -3.21
C LEU A 337 33.38 12.03 -2.88
N ILE A 338 33.75 11.93 -1.61
CA ILE A 338 34.60 10.87 -1.09
C ILE A 338 33.75 10.06 -0.13
N ILE A 339 33.70 8.75 -0.31
CA ILE A 339 32.98 7.83 0.58
C ILE A 339 33.98 6.88 1.20
N GLY A 340 34.11 6.90 2.52
CA GLY A 340 35.02 5.98 3.22
C GLY A 340 34.86 6.03 4.73
N PRO A 341 35.36 5.02 5.45
CA PRO A 341 35.12 4.85 6.87
C PRO A 341 36.11 5.63 7.74
N GLY A 342 35.70 5.90 8.97
CA GLY A 342 36.53 6.48 10.01
C GLY A 342 36.81 7.98 9.79
N GLU A 343 37.59 8.57 10.68
CA GLU A 343 37.90 9.99 10.57
C GLU A 343 38.88 10.27 9.42
N PRO A 344 38.57 11.23 8.52
CA PRO A 344 39.51 11.67 7.50
C PRO A 344 40.70 12.37 8.15
N THR A 345 41.90 12.18 7.60
CA THR A 345 43.11 12.88 8.10
C THR A 345 42.96 14.39 7.97
N THR A 346 43.67 15.18 8.80
CA THR A 346 43.64 16.65 8.72
C THR A 346 43.95 17.15 7.32
N GLN A 347 44.99 16.60 6.68
CA GLN A 347 45.36 16.94 5.30
C GLN A 347 44.23 16.67 4.29
N LEU A 348 43.51 15.55 4.45
CA LEU A 348 42.37 15.23 3.58
C LEU A 348 41.22 16.20 3.81
N LYS A 349 40.92 16.57 5.06
CA LYS A 349 39.90 17.59 5.38
C LYS A 349 40.25 18.93 4.73
N ASP A 350 41.50 19.38 4.86
CA ASP A 350 41.97 20.63 4.26
C ASP A 350 41.86 20.59 2.73
N ALA A 351 42.32 19.50 2.10
CA ALA A 351 42.20 19.30 0.66
C ALA A 351 40.74 19.30 0.20
N ALA A 352 39.86 18.63 0.94
CA ALA A 352 38.44 18.57 0.64
C ALA A 352 37.76 19.94 0.73
N ILE A 353 38.12 20.76 1.73
CA ILE A 353 37.63 22.15 1.83
C ILE A 353 38.12 22.98 0.65
N ILE A 354 39.42 22.97 0.37
CA ILE A 354 40.04 23.77 -0.71
C ILE A 354 39.47 23.42 -2.08
N HIS A 355 39.25 22.13 -2.35
CA HIS A 355 38.82 21.64 -3.66
C HIS A 355 37.31 21.37 -3.78
N GLY A 356 36.52 21.72 -2.75
CA GLY A 356 35.07 21.58 -2.78
C GLY A 356 34.59 20.12 -2.83
N MET A 357 35.25 19.22 -2.08
CA MET A 357 34.89 17.81 -1.97
C MET A 357 34.11 17.56 -0.68
N ALA A 358 32.98 16.89 -0.78
CA ALA A 358 32.28 16.35 0.38
C ALA A 358 32.88 14.99 0.76
N ILE A 359 33.03 14.74 2.06
CA ILE A 359 33.46 13.45 2.61
C ILE A 359 32.32 12.91 3.47
N ILE A 360 31.90 11.68 3.20
CA ILE A 360 30.85 10.99 3.96
C ILE A 360 31.28 9.58 4.37
N ASN A 361 30.70 9.10 5.45
CA ASN A 361 30.85 7.73 5.90
C ASN A 361 29.91 6.76 5.14
N PRO A 362 30.29 5.48 4.97
CA PRO A 362 29.43 4.44 4.41
C PRO A 362 28.07 4.33 5.12
N LYS A 363 28.05 4.57 6.45
CA LYS A 363 26.82 4.55 7.24
C LYS A 363 25.82 5.63 6.83
N THR A 364 26.31 6.81 6.47
CA THR A 364 25.48 7.93 6.00
C THR A 364 24.83 7.60 4.66
N LEU A 365 25.59 6.97 3.74
CA LEU A 365 25.03 6.46 2.48
C LEU A 365 23.98 5.38 2.74
N GLU A 366 24.25 4.43 3.65
CA GLU A 366 23.28 3.42 4.06
C GLU A 366 21.98 4.05 4.59
N GLN A 367 22.06 5.08 5.44
CA GLN A 367 20.88 5.76 5.97
C GLN A 367 20.05 6.42 4.87
N LEU A 368 20.68 7.09 3.90
CA LEU A 368 19.99 7.66 2.73
C LEU A 368 19.26 6.59 1.91
N VAL A 369 19.93 5.47 1.65
CA VAL A 369 19.36 4.35 0.88
C VAL A 369 18.21 3.69 1.64
N LYS A 370 18.34 3.54 2.97
CA LYS A 370 17.25 3.06 3.84
C LYS A 370 16.06 4.00 3.84
N LEU A 371 16.29 5.32 3.91
CA LEU A 371 15.24 6.33 3.81
C LEU A 371 14.48 6.20 2.48
N HIS A 372 15.20 6.13 1.35
CA HIS A 372 14.59 5.97 0.03
C HIS A 372 13.85 4.64 -0.13
N SER A 373 14.39 3.55 0.41
CA SER A 373 13.74 2.23 0.40
C SER A 373 12.42 2.23 1.19
N ASN A 374 12.44 2.85 2.37
CA ASN A 374 11.26 2.98 3.23
C ASN A 374 10.21 3.93 2.64
N TYR A 375 10.65 4.93 1.89
CA TYR A 375 9.80 5.95 1.27
C TYR A 375 10.32 6.25 -0.14
N PRO A 376 9.91 5.47 -1.16
CA PRO A 376 10.35 5.67 -2.54
C PRO A 376 10.12 7.10 -3.01
N GLY A 377 11.14 7.70 -3.62
CA GLY A 377 11.09 9.09 -4.09
C GLY A 377 11.21 10.17 -3.00
N SER A 378 11.47 9.80 -1.74
CA SER A 378 11.65 10.76 -0.64
C SER A 378 12.95 11.55 -0.69
N VAL A 379 13.97 11.03 -1.38
CA VAL A 379 15.27 11.68 -1.51
C VAL A 379 15.28 12.56 -2.76
N ASP A 380 15.17 13.88 -2.57
CA ASP A 380 15.41 14.89 -3.59
C ASP A 380 16.93 15.09 -3.77
N LEU A 381 17.46 14.59 -4.89
CA LEU A 381 18.89 14.64 -5.18
C LEU A 381 19.43 16.07 -5.33
N PHE A 382 18.61 17.04 -5.77
CA PHE A 382 19.05 18.44 -5.87
C PHE A 382 19.17 19.09 -4.50
N LYS A 383 18.22 18.83 -3.59
CA LYS A 383 18.35 19.27 -2.18
C LYS A 383 19.48 18.55 -1.45
N LEU A 384 19.67 17.25 -1.70
CA LEU A 384 20.81 16.52 -1.14
C LEU A 384 22.14 17.14 -1.58
N LYS A 385 22.25 17.60 -2.84
CA LYS A 385 23.44 18.29 -3.36
C LYS A 385 23.82 19.50 -2.50
N GLU A 386 22.85 20.26 -1.99
CA GLU A 386 23.10 21.42 -1.15
C GLU A 386 23.72 21.05 0.21
N HIS A 387 23.54 19.82 0.66
CA HIS A 387 24.08 19.27 1.91
C HIS A 387 25.42 18.53 1.72
N LEU A 388 25.88 18.35 0.48
CA LEU A 388 27.23 17.88 0.17
C LEU A 388 28.24 19.01 0.37
N LYS A 389 28.40 19.49 1.61
CA LYS A 389 29.31 20.59 1.94
C LYS A 389 30.78 20.14 1.85
N PRO A 390 31.71 21.03 1.45
CA PRO A 390 33.13 20.72 1.45
C PRO A 390 33.66 20.31 2.83
N GLY A 391 34.52 19.30 2.89
CA GLY A 391 34.96 18.69 4.14
C GLY A 391 34.02 17.56 4.59
N SER A 392 33.89 17.36 5.90
CA SER A 392 32.97 16.35 6.46
C SER A 392 31.51 16.77 6.27
N ALA A 393 30.74 16.00 5.51
CA ALA A 393 29.36 16.29 5.17
C ALA A 393 28.33 15.42 5.90
N ASP A 394 28.75 14.47 6.73
CA ASP A 394 27.87 13.55 7.45
C ASP A 394 26.77 14.28 8.25
N ASP A 395 27.14 15.27 9.07
CA ASP A 395 26.18 16.02 9.89
C ASP A 395 25.17 16.82 9.05
N GLU A 396 25.59 17.36 7.91
CA GLU A 396 24.71 18.11 7.00
C GLU A 396 23.73 17.17 6.29
N ILE A 397 24.18 15.99 5.89
CA ILE A 397 23.31 14.96 5.33
C ILE A 397 22.35 14.41 6.38
N GLU A 398 22.80 14.22 7.62
CA GLU A 398 21.93 13.80 8.72
C GLU A 398 20.83 14.85 8.97
N LYS A 399 21.16 16.14 8.97
CA LYS A 399 20.15 17.22 9.01
C LYS A 399 19.13 17.11 7.88
N TYR A 400 19.60 16.83 6.65
CA TYR A 400 18.72 16.60 5.51
C TYR A 400 17.80 15.38 5.71
N ILE A 401 18.34 14.25 6.18
CA ILE A 401 17.58 13.04 6.48
C ILE A 401 16.49 13.34 7.51
N GLN A 402 16.84 14.02 8.61
CA GLN A 402 15.88 14.41 9.66
C GLN A 402 14.80 15.35 9.13
N LEU A 403 15.16 16.28 8.23
CA LEU A 403 14.18 17.13 7.56
C LEU A 403 13.19 16.31 6.73
N VAL A 404 13.66 15.33 5.96
CA VAL A 404 12.80 14.44 5.17
C VAL A 404 11.87 13.62 6.07
N TYR A 405 12.36 13.07 7.18
CA TYR A 405 11.50 12.37 8.14
C TYR A 405 10.41 13.28 8.72
N LYS A 406 10.76 14.53 9.06
CA LYS A 406 9.80 15.51 9.57
C LYS A 406 8.72 15.85 8.53
N THR A 407 9.09 16.00 7.27
CA THR A 407 8.15 16.32 6.18
C THR A 407 7.20 15.15 5.89
N ILE A 408 7.69 13.91 5.95
CA ILE A 408 6.87 12.68 5.84
C ILE A 408 5.91 12.58 7.03
N LYS A 409 6.39 12.82 8.25
CA LYS A 409 5.57 12.77 9.47
C LYS A 409 4.40 13.77 9.41
N LEU A 410 4.67 14.98 8.92
CA LEU A 410 3.62 15.97 8.73
C LEU A 410 2.57 15.51 7.70
N ARG A 411 3.01 15.00 6.55
CA ARG A 411 2.11 14.51 5.50
C ARG A 411 1.22 13.38 6.00
N SER A 412 1.82 12.39 6.67
CA SER A 412 1.08 11.27 7.27
C SER A 412 0.06 11.77 8.29
N HIS A 413 0.45 12.74 9.13
CA HIS A 413 -0.46 13.35 10.11
C HIS A 413 -1.67 14.01 9.45
N LEU A 414 -1.49 14.75 8.36
CA LEU A 414 -2.59 15.37 7.63
C LEU A 414 -3.50 14.34 6.96
N VAL A 415 -2.96 13.25 6.41
CA VAL A 415 -3.77 12.13 5.90
C VAL A 415 -4.64 11.53 7.02
N GLN A 416 -4.05 11.28 8.19
CA GLN A 416 -4.78 10.78 9.36
C GLN A 416 -5.83 11.76 9.87
N LEU A 417 -5.56 13.06 9.79
CA LEU A 417 -6.51 14.09 10.21
C LEU A 417 -7.78 14.06 9.34
N VAL A 418 -7.62 13.95 8.02
CA VAL A 418 -8.76 13.80 7.10
C VAL A 418 -9.53 12.51 7.41
N LYS A 419 -8.83 11.37 7.52
CA LYS A 419 -9.42 10.07 7.83
C LYS A 419 -10.27 10.11 9.10
N LYS A 420 -9.67 10.53 10.21
CA LYS A 420 -10.34 10.60 11.53
C LYS A 420 -11.53 11.55 11.51
N HIS A 421 -11.44 12.68 10.81
CA HIS A 421 -12.57 13.60 10.69
C HIS A 421 -13.76 12.91 10.02
N GLN A 422 -13.55 12.27 8.86
CA GLN A 422 -14.62 11.59 8.12
C GLN A 422 -15.21 10.40 8.90
N GLU A 423 -14.38 9.65 9.62
CA GLU A 423 -14.83 8.55 10.48
C GLU A 423 -15.71 9.05 11.64
N ASN A 424 -15.37 10.21 12.21
CA ASN A 424 -16.10 10.79 13.35
C ASN A 424 -17.38 11.53 12.95
N THR A 425 -17.39 12.26 11.84
CA THR A 425 -18.55 13.07 11.42
C THR A 425 -19.46 12.33 10.44
N GLY A 426 -18.93 11.37 9.68
CA GLY A 426 -19.63 10.75 8.57
C GLY A 426 -19.61 11.58 7.27
N ASP A 427 -18.85 12.69 7.24
CA ASP A 427 -18.75 13.53 6.06
C ASP A 427 -17.97 12.87 4.92
N ASN A 428 -18.44 13.06 3.69
CA ASN A 428 -17.80 12.50 2.50
C ASN A 428 -16.51 13.24 2.11
N ASN A 429 -16.30 14.46 2.60
CA ASN A 429 -15.14 15.30 2.33
C ASN A 429 -15.07 16.44 3.37
N VAL A 430 -13.92 17.10 3.47
CA VAL A 430 -13.64 18.09 4.52
C VAL A 430 -12.99 19.34 3.95
N GLU A 431 -13.40 20.51 4.46
CA GLU A 431 -12.83 21.81 4.10
C GLU A 431 -11.47 22.06 4.76
N VAL A 432 -10.60 22.85 4.09
CA VAL A 432 -9.31 23.25 4.66
C VAL A 432 -9.46 23.98 5.99
N ALA A 433 -10.46 24.87 6.12
CA ALA A 433 -10.67 25.62 7.36
C ALA A 433 -11.01 24.70 8.55
N THR A 434 -11.86 23.70 8.30
CA THR A 434 -12.23 22.68 9.30
C THR A 434 -11.04 21.82 9.69
N LEU A 435 -10.25 21.36 8.71
CA LEU A 435 -9.02 20.61 8.97
C LEU A 435 -8.02 21.46 9.75
N PHE A 436 -7.86 22.73 9.40
CA PHE A 436 -6.95 23.63 10.10
C PHE A 436 -7.34 23.85 11.56
N GLY A 437 -8.65 23.99 11.84
CA GLY A 437 -9.17 24.04 13.20
C GLY A 437 -8.85 22.75 13.98
N ALA A 438 -9.12 21.58 13.38
CA ALA A 438 -8.84 20.28 14.01
C ALA A 438 -7.34 20.02 14.20
N TYR A 439 -6.50 20.52 13.29
CA TYR A 439 -5.06 20.35 13.32
C TYR A 439 -4.44 20.92 14.61
N GLY A 440 -4.88 22.11 15.05
CA GLY A 440 -4.41 22.75 16.28
C GLY A 440 -4.60 21.91 17.54
N TYR A 441 -5.63 21.04 17.57
CA TYR A 441 -5.95 20.16 18.71
C TYR A 441 -5.48 18.71 18.52
N SER A 442 -4.76 18.42 17.45
CA SER A 442 -4.40 17.06 17.06
C SER A 442 -2.98 16.62 17.49
N ASN A 443 -2.29 17.42 18.32
CA ASN A 443 -0.86 17.27 18.62
C ASN A 443 0.01 17.27 17.34
N PRO A 444 0.00 18.37 16.57
CA PRO A 444 0.67 18.43 15.29
C PRO A 444 2.20 18.32 15.41
N PRO A 445 2.89 17.68 14.44
CA PRO A 445 4.35 17.53 14.47
C PRO A 445 5.10 18.84 14.25
N GLN A 446 4.46 19.86 13.67
CA GLN A 446 4.98 21.22 13.54
C GLN A 446 3.86 22.23 13.31
N SER A 447 4.10 23.52 13.59
CA SER A 447 3.18 24.58 13.19
C SER A 447 3.24 24.80 11.68
N ILE A 448 2.08 25.03 11.06
CA ILE A 448 1.94 25.42 9.65
C ILE A 448 0.81 26.44 9.53
N THR A 449 0.86 27.25 8.48
CA THR A 449 -0.21 28.15 8.06
C THR A 449 -1.32 27.38 7.34
N ARG A 450 -2.44 28.06 7.09
CA ARG A 450 -3.57 27.46 6.37
C ARG A 450 -3.24 27.23 4.90
N GLU A 451 -2.47 28.14 4.31
CA GLU A 451 -1.95 28.08 2.95
C GLU A 451 -0.97 26.91 2.80
N GLU A 452 -0.01 26.75 3.72
CA GLU A 452 0.89 25.59 3.71
C GLU A 452 0.14 24.26 3.87
N MET A 453 -0.89 24.22 4.73
CA MET A 453 -1.75 23.05 4.84
C MET A 453 -2.43 22.74 3.50
N HIS A 454 -2.99 23.75 2.83
CA HIS A 454 -3.65 23.57 1.54
C HIS A 454 -2.68 23.04 0.47
N GLU A 455 -1.47 23.58 0.36
CA GLU A 455 -0.46 23.11 -0.60
C GLU A 455 -0.06 21.64 -0.34
N ILE A 456 0.07 21.24 0.93
CA ILE A 456 0.37 19.84 1.27
C ILE A 456 -0.83 18.93 0.97
N LEU A 457 -2.06 19.36 1.28
CA LEU A 457 -3.26 18.60 0.93
C LEU A 457 -3.40 18.46 -0.59
N LEU A 458 -3.04 19.49 -1.35
CA LEU A 458 -2.99 19.47 -2.80
C LEU A 458 -1.96 18.45 -3.30
N GLU A 459 -0.73 18.48 -2.79
CA GLU A 459 0.33 17.49 -3.07
C GLU A 459 -0.17 16.07 -2.80
N LEU A 460 -0.77 15.82 -1.63
CA LEU A 460 -1.30 14.53 -1.19
C LEU A 460 -2.51 14.06 -2.01
N SER A 461 -3.22 14.99 -2.65
CA SER A 461 -4.34 14.72 -3.54
C SER A 461 -3.97 14.52 -5.01
N SER A 462 -2.69 14.75 -5.34
CA SER A 462 -2.22 14.65 -6.72
C SER A 462 -2.26 13.19 -7.19
N PRO A 463 -2.47 12.94 -8.49
CA PRO A 463 -2.39 11.57 -9.05
C PRO A 463 -1.03 10.88 -8.82
N LEU A 464 0.03 11.63 -8.53
CA LEU A 464 1.37 11.10 -8.27
C LEU A 464 1.50 10.49 -6.87
N THR A 465 0.80 11.04 -5.86
CA THR A 465 0.87 10.56 -4.48
C THR A 465 -0.39 9.80 -4.07
N GLY A 466 -1.59 10.30 -4.41
CA GLY A 466 -2.86 9.60 -4.28
C GLY A 466 -3.20 9.12 -2.87
N TYR A 467 -2.83 9.87 -1.83
CA TYR A 467 -3.22 9.55 -0.44
C TYR A 467 -4.58 10.14 -0.07
N LEU A 468 -4.90 11.28 -0.68
CA LEU A 468 -6.17 11.97 -0.56
C LEU A 468 -6.80 12.13 -1.95
N GLY A 469 -8.10 12.36 -1.98
CA GLY A 469 -8.80 12.88 -3.14
C GLY A 469 -9.18 14.34 -2.91
N ARG A 470 -9.47 15.05 -4.00
CA ARG A 470 -9.82 16.48 -3.98
C ARG A 470 -11.06 16.73 -4.81
N ILE A 471 -11.99 17.51 -4.25
CA ILE A 471 -13.07 18.16 -4.98
C ILE A 471 -12.65 19.62 -5.13
N LYS A 472 -12.37 20.02 -6.37
CA LYS A 472 -11.89 21.37 -6.68
C LYS A 472 -13.01 22.39 -6.44
N GLY A 473 -12.72 23.39 -5.61
CA GLY A 473 -13.59 24.52 -5.37
C GLY A 473 -13.42 25.64 -6.41
N SER A 474 -14.17 26.73 -6.24
CA SER A 474 -13.99 27.97 -6.99
C SER A 474 -12.68 28.69 -6.66
N ASP A 475 -12.16 28.45 -5.45
CA ASP A 475 -10.89 28.95 -4.94
C ASP A 475 -10.25 27.89 -4.03
N TRP A 476 -9.03 28.16 -3.56
CA TRP A 476 -8.31 27.21 -2.69
C TRP A 476 -9.01 26.98 -1.34
N LYS A 477 -9.81 27.94 -0.87
CA LYS A 477 -10.54 27.86 0.41
C LYS A 477 -11.78 26.95 0.31
N SER A 478 -12.37 26.88 -0.87
CA SER A 478 -13.51 26.03 -1.20
C SER A 478 -13.13 24.63 -1.67
N ASP A 479 -11.83 24.33 -1.77
CA ASP A 479 -11.38 22.95 -1.98
C ASP A 479 -11.81 22.04 -0.82
N ARG A 480 -12.19 20.81 -1.17
CA ARG A 480 -12.53 19.76 -0.21
C ARG A 480 -11.67 18.54 -0.44
N PHE A 481 -11.27 17.88 0.64
CA PHE A 481 -10.40 16.71 0.59
C PHE A 481 -11.09 15.50 1.23
N TYR A 482 -10.77 14.30 0.74
CA TYR A 482 -11.27 13.05 1.30
C TYR A 482 -10.17 12.00 1.31
N PHE A 483 -10.24 11.08 2.26
CA PHE A 483 -9.27 10.02 2.44
C PHE A 483 -9.35 8.97 1.33
N LEU A 484 -8.20 8.52 0.82
CA LEU A 484 -8.10 7.39 -0.11
C LEU A 484 -7.33 6.22 0.49
N ARG A 485 -6.13 6.48 1.03
CA ARG A 485 -5.26 5.46 1.65
C ARG A 485 -4.28 6.09 2.63
N ASP A 486 -3.76 5.27 3.54
CA ASP A 486 -2.80 5.72 4.55
C ASP A 486 -1.41 5.99 3.95
N LEU A 487 -0.71 7.00 4.47
CA LEU A 487 0.73 7.17 4.30
C LEU A 487 1.42 6.60 5.55
N PRO A 488 1.99 5.38 5.50
CA PRO A 488 2.53 4.71 6.69
C PRO A 488 3.79 5.39 7.20
N ILE A 489 3.97 5.44 8.52
CA ILE A 489 5.24 5.81 9.16
C ILE A 489 6.05 4.54 9.41
N VAL A 490 7.20 4.44 8.77
CA VAL A 490 8.25 3.49 9.10
C VAL A 490 9.08 4.08 10.24
N TYR A 491 8.95 3.49 11.43
CA TYR A 491 9.98 3.69 12.45
C TYR A 491 11.21 2.89 12.02
N SER A 492 12.33 3.55 11.80
CA SER A 492 13.61 2.85 11.67
C SER A 492 13.83 2.06 12.95
N VAL A 493 14.03 0.75 12.83
CA VAL A 493 14.62 -0.04 13.92
C VAL A 493 15.99 0.58 14.17
N SER A 494 16.13 1.21 15.33
CA SER A 494 17.37 1.83 15.81
C SER A 494 18.51 0.83 15.87
#